data_AF-A0A1C4YQU2-F1
#
_entry.id   AF-A0A1C4YQU2-F1
#
_cell.length_a   1.000
_cell.length_b   1.000
_cell.length_c   1.000
_cell.angle_alpha   90.00
_cell.angle_beta   90.00
_cell.angle_gamma   90.00
#
_symmetry.space_group_name_H-M   'P 1'
#
loop_
_entity.id
_entity.type
_entity.pdbx_description
1 polymer ?
#
loop_
_entity_poly.entity_id
_entity_poly.type
_entity_poly.pdbx_seq_one_letter_code
_entity_poly.pdbx_strand_id
1 'polypeptide(L)' 'MITYSARLDVPRELVRHVARLLHAERRAVRTRRRARALTCFYQALLVLVWFRKGE' A
#
# COMPACT_ATOMS: atom_id res chain seq x y z
N MET A 1 -25.18 -11.05 10.34
CA MET A 1 -23.82 -10.49 10.14
C MET A 1 -23.66 -10.23 8.65
N ILE A 2 -23.41 -8.98 8.22
CA ILE A 2 -23.32 -8.66 6.78
C ILE A 2 -21.86 -8.77 6.35
N THR A 3 -21.58 -9.73 5.47
CA THR A 3 -20.27 -9.86 4.84
C THR A 3 -20.25 -8.96 3.60
N TYR A 4 -19.64 -7.79 3.71
CA TYR A 4 -19.44 -6.88 2.58
C TYR A 4 -18.08 -7.17 1.92
N SER A 5 -18.12 -7.85 0.77
CA SER A 5 -16.94 -8.09 -0.06
C SER A 5 -16.84 -7.02 -1.14
N ALA A 6 -16.13 -5.94 -0.87
CA ALA A 6 -15.73 -4.99 -1.92
C ALA A 6 -14.54 -5.56 -2.69
N ARG A 7 -14.70 -5.77 -4.00
CA ARG A 7 -13.56 -5.94 -4.90
C ARG A 7 -13.01 -4.54 -5.18
N LEU A 8 -11.80 -4.29 -4.70
CA LEU A 8 -11.05 -3.14 -5.13
C LEU A 8 -10.52 -3.45 -6.54
N ASP A 9 -10.76 -2.57 -7.51
CA ASP A 9 -10.25 -2.68 -8.89
C ASP A 9 -8.72 -2.43 -8.99
N VAL A 10 -7.97 -2.76 -7.95
CA VAL A 10 -6.52 -2.65 -7.89
C VAL A 10 -5.97 -4.07 -7.83
N PRO A 11 -5.27 -4.55 -8.88
CA PRO A 11 -4.67 -5.87 -8.88
C PRO A 11 -3.71 -6.05 -7.70
N ARG A 12 -3.79 -7.20 -7.02
CA ARG A 12 -2.88 -7.53 -5.90
C ARG A 12 -1.40 -7.53 -6.32
N GLU A 13 -1.12 -7.85 -7.58
CA GLU A 13 0.22 -7.76 -8.17
C GLU A 13 0.74 -6.32 -8.19
N LEU A 14 -0.10 -5.36 -8.56
CA LEU A 14 0.25 -3.94 -8.58
C LEU A 14 0.56 -3.43 -7.17
N VAL A 15 -0.27 -3.78 -6.18
CA VAL A 15 -0.01 -3.43 -4.78
C VAL A 15 1.34 -4.00 -4.30
N ARG A 16 1.65 -5.24 -4.66
CA ARG A 16 2.94 -5.87 -4.32
C ARG A 16 4.11 -5.18 -5.00
N HIS A 17 3.97 -4.81 -6.27
CA HIS A 17 5.00 -4.08 -7.00
C HIS A 17 5.32 -2.75 -6.31
N VAL A 18 4.29 -1.95 -6.04
CA VAL A 18 4.46 -0.64 -5.35
C VAL A 18 4.99 -0.82 -3.92
N ALA A 19 4.55 -1.85 -3.20
CA ALA A 19 5.06 -2.15 -1.86
C ALA A 19 6.57 -2.49 -1.87
N ARG A 20 7.07 -3.16 -2.92
CA ARG A 20 8.50 -3.44 -3.10
C ARG A 20 9.29 -2.16 -3.36
N LEU A 21 8.79 -1.26 -4.20
CA LEU A 21 9.40 0.06 -4.43
C LEU A 21 9.49 0.85 -3.12
N LEU A 22 8.39 0.95 -2.37
CA LEU A 22 8.38 1.60 -1.06
C LEU A 22 9.35 0.96 -0.06
N HIS A 23 9.52 -0.36 -0.12
CA HIS A 23 10.49 -1.05 0.72
C HIS A 23 11.93 -0.69 0.34
N ALA A 24 12.25 -0.67 -0.96
CA ALA A 24 13.56 -0.27 -1.46
C ALA A 24 13.89 1.17 -1.05
N GLU A 25 12.97 2.10 -1.26
CA GLU A 25 13.12 3.50 -0.86
C GLU A 25 13.33 3.65 0.65
N ARG A 26 12.52 2.97 1.47
CA ARG A 26 12.69 3.02 2.93
C ARG A 26 14.05 2.49 3.39
N ARG A 27 14.61 1.51 2.67
CA ARG A 27 15.96 0.98 2.95
C ARG A 27 17.04 1.98 2.54
N ALA A 28 16.89 2.64 1.39
CA ALA A 28 17.82 3.66 0.92
C ALA A 28 17.86 4.87 1.88
N VAL A 29 16.69 5.35 2.30
CA VAL A 29 16.54 6.49 3.21
C VAL A 29 16.94 6.17 4.66
N ARG A 30 17.12 4.88 5.02
CA ARG A 30 17.44 4.40 6.38
C ARG A 30 16.54 5.02 7.47
N THR A 31 15.26 5.21 7.18
CA THR A 31 14.29 5.72 8.16
C THR A 31 14.28 4.86 9.42
N ARG A 32 14.20 5.50 10.60
CA ARG A 32 14.18 4.81 11.89
C ARG A 32 13.10 3.71 11.93
N ARG A 33 13.49 2.50 12.35
CA ARG A 33 12.56 1.37 12.55
C ARG A 33 11.50 1.77 13.59
N ARG A 34 10.26 1.32 13.40
CA ARG A 34 9.08 1.57 14.27
C ARG A 34 8.52 3.01 14.29
N ALA A 35 9.02 3.92 13.45
CA ALA A 35 8.44 5.26 13.33
C ALA A 35 7.15 5.33 12.50
N ARG A 36 6.74 4.24 11.83
CA ARG A 36 5.55 4.22 10.97
C ARG A 36 4.58 3.13 11.39
N ALA A 37 3.31 3.51 11.49
CA ALA A 37 2.21 2.62 11.84
C ALA A 37 1.85 1.61 10.71
N LEU A 38 2.13 1.96 9.44
CA LEU A 38 1.75 1.12 8.29
C LEU A 38 2.93 0.36 7.65
N THR A 39 2.66 -0.90 7.29
CA THR A 39 3.52 -1.70 6.43
C THR A 39 3.55 -1.13 5.00
N CYS A 40 4.60 -1.45 4.22
CA CYS A 40 4.68 -0.99 2.83
C CYS A 40 3.50 -1.47 1.98
N PHE A 41 2.92 -2.63 2.31
CA PHE A 41 1.76 -3.18 1.61
C PHE A 41 0.50 -2.35 1.84
N TYR A 42 0.16 -2.07 3.10
CA TYR A 42 -1.02 -1.24 3.41
C TYR A 42 -0.84 0.20 2.96
N GLN A 43 0.38 0.74 3.02
CA GLN A 43 0.67 2.05 2.46
C GLN A 43 0.45 2.08 0.93
N ALA A 44 0.99 1.09 0.21
CA ALA A 44 0.78 0.98 -1.24
C ALA A 44 -0.71 0.85 -1.60
N LEU A 45 -1.45 0.02 -0.86
CA LEU A 45 -2.87 -0.17 -1.08
C LEU A 45 -3.64 1.14 -0.91
N LEU A 46 -3.43 1.87 0.19
CA LEU A 46 -4.11 3.15 0.42
C LEU A 46 -3.79 4.19 -0.65
N VAL A 47 -2.53 4.26 -1.09
CA VAL A 47 -2.12 5.18 -2.17
C VAL A 47 -2.86 4.83 -3.47
N LEU A 48 -2.90 3.56 -3.85
CA LEU A 48 -3.58 3.12 -5.08
C LEU A 48 -5.10 3.33 -5.01
N VAL A 49 -5.73 3.07 -3.85
CA VAL A 49 -7.14 3.37 -3.61
C VAL A 49 -7.40 4.87 -3.76
N TRP A 50 -6.54 5.70 -3.17
CA TRP A 50 -6.68 7.16 -3.23
C TRP A 50 -6.56 7.66 -4.67
N PHE A 51 -5.56 7.19 -5.42
CA PHE A 51 -5.41 7.52 -6.84
C PHE A 51 -6.65 7.17 -7.65
N ARG A 52 -7.27 6.01 -7.38
CA ARG A 52 -8.44 5.55 -8.13
C ARG A 52 -9.76 6.20 -7.69
N LYS A 53 -9.85 6.69 -6.46
CA LYS A 53 -11.03 7.42 -5.96
C LYS A 53 -11.02 8.89 -6.40
N GLY A 54 -9.85 9.43 -6.73
CA GLY A 54 -9.68 10.81 -7.21
C GLY A 54 -9.89 10.99 -8.72
N GLU A 55 -10.25 9.93 -9.45
CA GLU A 55 -10.75 9.99 -10.83
C GLU A 55 -12.27 10.24 -10.86
#